data_AF-A0A954LMP4-F1
#
_entry.id   AF-A0A954LMP4-F1
#
_cell.length_a   1.000
_cell.length_b   1.000
_cell.length_c   1.000
_cell.angle_alpha   90.00
_cell.angle_beta   90.00
_cell.angle_gamma   90.00
#
_symmetry.space_group_name_H-M   'P 1'
#
loop_
_entity.id
_entity.type
_entity.pdbx_description
1 polymer ?
#
loop_
_entity_poly.entity_id
_entity_poly.type
_entity_poly.pdbx_seq_one_letter_code
_entity_poly.pdbx_strand_id
1 'polypeptide(L)'
;STVGSPYYNPHIQRPAAFPPSDGYQPPEDPLVGVARQIQATADIKRRCPDLIVVGSGYSYLQEWLPNVGQAVVREGHADVIGLGRMVLSYPHLPADVLAGYPLARKLICRTFSECTTAPRNGMVSGCYPLDPFYKSRPERETLLALKANSE
;
A
#
# COMPACT_ATOMS: atom_id res chain seq x y z
N SER A 1 1.67 10.50 -5.49
CA SER A 1 3.05 11.04 -5.61
C SER A 1 4.01 9.87 -5.73
N THR A 2 4.95 9.89 -6.66
CA THR A 2 5.98 8.84 -6.79
C THR A 2 7.27 9.39 -6.22
N VAL A 3 7.87 8.70 -5.27
CA VAL A 3 9.08 9.13 -4.52
C VAL A 3 10.28 8.23 -4.81
N GLY A 4 10.11 7.21 -5.66
CA GLY A 4 11.17 6.33 -6.09
C GLY A 4 10.78 5.54 -7.33
N SER A 5 11.73 4.77 -7.84
CA SER A 5 11.53 3.76 -8.86
C SER A 5 11.23 2.40 -8.21
N PRO A 6 10.15 1.70 -8.61
CA PRO A 6 9.86 0.36 -8.10
C PRO A 6 10.91 -0.69 -8.51
N TYR A 7 11.83 -0.35 -9.43
CA TYR A 7 12.90 -1.22 -9.90
C TYR A 7 14.23 -1.00 -9.16
N TYR A 8 14.48 0.21 -8.64
CA TYR A 8 15.74 0.54 -7.95
C TYR A 8 15.54 0.67 -6.44
N ASN A 9 14.54 1.42 -6.01
CA ASN A 9 14.26 1.73 -4.61
C ASN A 9 12.77 1.47 -4.24
N PRO A 10 12.28 0.22 -4.40
CA PRO A 10 10.89 -0.15 -4.11
C PRO A 10 10.45 0.13 -2.67
N HIS A 11 11.35 0.08 -1.67
CA HIS A 11 11.01 0.39 -0.27
C HIS A 11 10.57 1.86 -0.09
N ILE A 12 11.14 2.79 -0.87
CA ILE A 12 10.73 4.21 -0.87
C ILE A 12 9.38 4.37 -1.56
N GLN A 13 9.20 3.74 -2.72
CA GLN A 13 7.98 3.89 -3.53
C GLN A 13 6.77 3.18 -2.90
N ARG A 14 6.97 2.00 -2.33
CA ARG A 14 5.92 1.15 -1.79
C ARG A 14 6.35 0.48 -0.48
N PRO A 15 6.27 1.21 0.65
CA PRO A 15 6.52 0.67 1.98
C PRO A 15 5.74 -0.63 2.24
N ALA A 16 6.45 -1.67 2.68
CA ALA A 16 5.88 -2.96 3.00
C ALA A 16 6.73 -3.67 4.06
N ALA A 17 6.06 -4.36 5.00
CA ALA A 17 6.71 -5.23 5.97
C ALA A 17 7.27 -6.50 5.31
N PHE A 18 6.61 -6.99 4.25
CA PHE A 18 7.06 -8.16 3.51
C PHE A 18 7.34 -7.78 2.05
N PRO A 19 8.60 -7.84 1.57
CA PRO A 19 8.91 -7.57 0.16
C PRO A 19 8.32 -8.63 -0.78
N PRO A 20 8.22 -8.34 -2.10
CA PRO A 20 7.90 -9.36 -3.11
C PRO A 20 8.99 -10.44 -3.18
N SER A 21 8.72 -11.56 -3.87
CA SER A 21 9.63 -12.72 -3.94
C SER A 21 11.02 -12.41 -4.54
N ASP A 22 11.12 -11.37 -5.34
CA ASP A 22 12.36 -10.90 -5.96
C ASP A 22 12.86 -9.59 -5.32
N GLY A 23 12.30 -9.22 -4.17
CA GLY A 23 12.65 -8.01 -3.44
C GLY A 23 13.77 -8.22 -2.42
N TYR A 24 14.20 -7.13 -1.81
CA TYR A 24 15.13 -7.12 -0.69
C TYR A 24 14.44 -6.65 0.59
N GLN A 25 15.00 -7.01 1.74
CA GLN A 25 14.56 -6.48 3.01
C GLN A 25 14.78 -4.97 3.06
N PRO A 26 13.76 -4.15 3.40
CA PRO A 26 13.91 -2.71 3.45
C PRO A 26 15.11 -2.30 4.32
N PRO A 27 15.96 -1.36 3.86
CA PRO A 27 17.12 -0.89 4.62
C PRO A 27 16.74 0.01 5.81
N GLU A 28 15.45 0.28 6.00
CA GLU A 28 14.88 1.12 7.03
C GLU A 28 13.48 0.60 7.41
N ASP A 29 12.97 1.01 8.57
CA ASP A 29 11.57 0.75 8.92
C ASP A 29 10.66 1.36 7.84
N PRO A 30 9.73 0.59 7.22
CA PRO A 30 8.87 1.13 6.18
C PRO A 30 8.00 2.31 6.63
N LEU A 31 7.79 2.53 7.93
CA LEU A 31 7.14 3.73 8.47
C LEU A 31 7.90 5.00 8.08
N VAL A 32 9.24 4.95 8.03
CA VAL A 32 10.09 6.04 7.55
C VAL A 32 9.77 6.36 6.09
N GLY A 33 9.57 5.32 5.27
CA GLY A 33 9.13 5.45 3.88
C GLY A 33 7.77 6.16 3.74
N VAL A 34 6.81 5.83 4.61
CA VAL A 34 5.51 6.51 4.64
C VAL A 34 5.66 7.98 5.04
N ALA A 35 6.39 8.27 6.11
CA ALA A 35 6.62 9.62 6.59
C ALA A 35 7.30 10.49 5.51
N ARG A 36 8.28 9.94 4.79
CA ARG A 36 8.94 10.60 3.66
C ARG A 36 7.96 10.95 2.55
N GLN A 37 7.04 10.05 2.20
CA GLN A 37 6.01 10.32 1.18
C GLN A 37 5.08 11.46 1.58
N ILE A 38 4.63 11.47 2.85
CA ILE A 38 3.78 12.53 3.41
C ILE A 38 4.51 13.87 3.38
N GLN A 39 5.77 13.90 3.82
CA GLN A 39 6.58 15.13 3.81
C GLN A 39 6.79 15.65 2.39
N ALA A 40 7.05 14.77 1.42
CA ALA A 40 7.22 15.16 0.03
C ALA A 40 5.95 15.82 -0.54
N THR A 41 4.76 15.30 -0.24
CA THR A 41 3.51 15.94 -0.68
C THR A 41 3.24 17.26 0.04
N ALA A 42 3.54 17.34 1.33
CA ALA A 42 3.44 18.59 2.09
C ALA A 42 4.36 19.68 1.52
N ASP A 43 5.60 19.33 1.16
CA ASP A 43 6.56 20.24 0.53
C ASP A 43 6.05 20.76 -0.82
N ILE A 44 5.43 19.88 -1.61
CA ILE A 44 4.81 20.26 -2.89
C ILE A 44 3.64 21.21 -2.64
N LYS A 45 2.71 20.88 -1.74
CA LYS A 45 1.55 21.73 -1.43
C LYS A 45 1.96 23.10 -0.88
N ARG A 46 3.02 23.18 -0.07
CA ARG A 46 3.55 24.47 0.43
C ARG A 46 4.09 25.37 -0.68
N ARG A 47 4.67 24.80 -1.74
CA ARG A 47 5.27 25.53 -2.86
C ARG A 47 4.29 25.80 -4.00
N CYS A 48 3.31 24.92 -4.16
CA CYS A 48 2.33 24.90 -5.24
C CYS A 48 0.94 24.62 -4.65
N PRO A 49 0.33 25.56 -3.92
CA PRO A 49 -0.91 25.34 -3.16
C PRO A 49 -2.09 24.94 -4.03
N ASP A 50 -2.15 25.45 -5.27
CA ASP A 50 -3.25 25.17 -6.21
C ASP A 50 -3.07 23.84 -6.96
N LEU A 51 -1.90 23.20 -6.87
CA LEU A 51 -1.68 21.90 -7.49
C LEU A 51 -2.43 20.83 -6.69
N ILE A 52 -3.26 20.04 -7.39
CA ILE A 52 -3.92 18.88 -6.81
C ILE A 52 -2.91 17.75 -6.64
N VAL A 53 -2.73 17.30 -5.40
CA VAL A 53 -1.78 16.26 -5.02
C VAL A 53 -2.52 15.06 -4.43
N VAL A 54 -2.28 13.89 -5.03
CA VAL A 54 -2.71 12.61 -4.47
C VAL A 54 -1.58 12.01 -3.64
N GLY A 55 -1.81 11.83 -2.35
CA GLY A 55 -0.89 11.12 -1.45
C GLY A 55 -1.02 9.60 -1.63
N SER A 56 0.11 8.89 -1.66
CA SER A 56 0.17 7.42 -1.72
C SER A 56 0.98 6.83 -0.56
N GLY A 57 1.10 5.49 -0.49
CA GLY A 57 1.94 4.80 0.51
C GLY A 57 1.22 4.45 1.82
N TYR A 58 0.01 4.95 2.04
CA TYR A 58 -0.72 4.81 3.30
C TYR A 58 -1.13 3.37 3.66
N SER A 59 -1.16 2.42 2.71
CA SER A 59 -1.56 1.04 3.00
C SER A 59 -0.65 0.31 4.01
N TYR A 60 0.56 0.81 4.27
CA TYR A 60 1.41 0.29 5.35
C TYR A 60 0.86 0.62 6.75
N LEU A 61 0.12 1.73 6.89
CA LEU A 61 -0.47 2.20 8.14
C LEU A 61 -1.68 1.37 8.61
N GLN A 62 -2.23 0.53 7.73
CA GLN A 62 -3.26 -0.46 8.08
C GLN A 62 -4.46 0.20 8.78
N GLU A 63 -4.81 -0.20 10.01
CA GLU A 63 -5.89 0.38 10.81
C GLU A 63 -5.76 1.90 11.02
N TRP A 64 -4.54 2.43 11.02
CA TRP A 64 -4.27 3.86 11.24
C TRP A 64 -4.41 4.70 9.98
N LEU A 65 -4.54 4.07 8.80
CA LEU A 65 -4.66 4.75 7.52
C LEU A 65 -5.74 5.84 7.52
N PRO A 66 -6.97 5.62 8.01
CA PRO A 66 -8.01 6.65 8.00
C PRO A 66 -7.63 7.88 8.84
N ASN A 67 -7.08 7.65 10.04
CA ASN A 67 -6.72 8.73 10.96
C ASN A 67 -5.59 9.58 10.40
N VAL A 68 -4.55 8.95 9.84
CA VAL A 68 -3.42 9.67 9.22
C VAL A 68 -3.86 10.35 7.93
N GLY A 69 -4.65 9.67 7.09
CA GLY A 69 -5.17 10.23 5.84
C GLY A 69 -6.03 11.47 6.07
N GLN A 70 -6.92 11.43 7.08
CA GLN A 70 -7.72 12.59 7.47
C GLN A 70 -6.83 13.76 7.94
N ALA A 71 -5.82 13.50 8.77
CA ALA A 71 -4.92 14.55 9.24
C ALA A 71 -4.16 15.20 8.07
N VAL A 72 -3.60 14.39 7.15
CA VAL A 72 -2.89 14.87 5.96
C VAL A 72 -3.78 15.79 5.11
N VAL A 73 -5.02 15.39 4.84
CA VAL A 73 -5.94 16.21 4.04
C VAL A 73 -6.32 17.49 4.77
N ARG A 74 -6.66 17.39 6.06
CA ARG A 74 -7.05 18.55 6.89
C ARG A 74 -5.94 19.58 7.03
N GLU A 75 -4.68 19.14 7.08
CA GLU A 75 -3.50 20.01 7.18
C GLU A 75 -3.01 20.51 5.80
N GLY A 76 -3.69 20.15 4.71
CA GLY A 76 -3.32 20.59 3.36
C GLY A 76 -2.03 19.96 2.83
N HIS A 77 -1.62 18.81 3.38
CA HIS A 77 -0.42 18.08 2.95
C HIS A 77 -0.66 17.21 1.71
N ALA A 78 -1.91 16.93 1.37
CA ALA A 78 -2.39 16.38 0.10
C ALA A 78 -3.89 16.68 -0.04
N ASP A 79 -4.44 16.64 -1.25
CA ASP A 79 -5.86 16.91 -1.49
C ASP A 79 -6.70 15.63 -1.44
N VAL A 80 -6.11 14.50 -1.85
CA VAL A 80 -6.77 13.18 -1.87
C VAL A 80 -5.80 12.09 -1.44
N ILE A 81 -6.30 11.08 -0.72
CA ILE A 81 -5.53 9.89 -0.36
C ILE A 81 -5.80 8.77 -1.37
N GLY A 82 -4.77 8.38 -2.11
CA GLY A 82 -4.80 7.30 -3.08
C GLY A 82 -4.59 5.94 -2.44
N LEU A 83 -5.49 4.99 -2.72
CA LEU A 83 -5.43 3.61 -2.24
C LEU A 83 -5.14 2.66 -3.40
N GLY A 84 -4.00 1.97 -3.32
CA GLY A 84 -3.65 0.90 -4.27
C GLY A 84 -3.96 -0.47 -3.67
N ARG A 85 -2.95 -1.20 -3.24
CA ARG A 85 -3.05 -2.56 -2.67
C ARG A 85 -4.06 -2.75 -1.53
N MET A 86 -4.48 -1.71 -0.82
CA MET A 86 -5.59 -1.81 0.15
C MET A 86 -6.94 -2.12 -0.51
N VAL A 87 -7.23 -1.55 -1.68
CA VAL A 87 -8.52 -1.78 -2.37
C VAL A 87 -8.65 -3.19 -2.92
N LEU A 88 -7.52 -3.90 -3.11
CA LEU A 88 -7.53 -5.30 -3.56
C LEU A 88 -8.08 -6.26 -2.51
N SER A 89 -8.00 -5.91 -1.22
CA SER A 89 -8.53 -6.72 -0.13
C SER A 89 -9.73 -6.08 0.56
N TYR A 90 -9.82 -4.75 0.55
CA TYR A 90 -10.86 -3.98 1.21
C TYR A 90 -11.39 -2.85 0.29
N PRO A 91 -12.10 -3.18 -0.81
CA PRO A 91 -12.53 -2.18 -1.80
C PRO A 91 -13.53 -1.15 -1.25
N HIS A 92 -14.32 -1.53 -0.24
CA HIS A 92 -15.32 -0.67 0.41
C HIS A 92 -14.76 0.10 1.62
N LEU A 93 -13.44 0.03 1.89
CA LEU A 93 -12.81 0.75 3.00
C LEU A 93 -13.19 2.24 3.05
N PRO A 94 -13.15 3.01 1.94
CA PRO A 94 -13.52 4.43 2.01
C PRO A 94 -14.97 4.65 2.44
N ALA A 95 -15.90 3.83 1.94
CA ALA A 95 -17.32 3.94 2.28
C ALA A 95 -17.55 3.62 3.75
N ASP A 96 -16.94 2.55 4.27
CA ASP A 96 -17.05 2.16 5.68
C ASP A 96 -16.50 3.25 6.61
N VAL A 97 -15.32 3.81 6.29
CA VAL A 97 -14.70 4.90 7.06
C VAL A 97 -15.62 6.12 7.09
N LEU A 98 -16.15 6.53 5.94
CA LEU A 98 -17.04 7.70 5.85
C LEU A 98 -18.38 7.48 6.55
N ALA A 99 -18.88 6.25 6.57
CA ALA A 99 -20.09 5.87 7.31
C ALA A 99 -19.86 5.72 8.83
N GLY A 100 -18.61 5.82 9.30
CA GLY A 100 -18.26 5.62 10.70
C GLY A 100 -18.34 4.16 11.15
N TYR A 101 -18.30 3.21 10.20
CA TYR A 101 -18.33 1.79 10.52
C TYR A 101 -16.99 1.31 11.09
N PRO A 102 -17.00 0.33 12.02
CA PRO A 102 -15.78 -0.33 12.45
C PRO A 102 -15.04 -0.97 11.28
N LEU A 103 -13.72 -0.81 11.23
CA LEU A 103 -12.90 -1.40 10.16
C LEU A 103 -12.96 -2.94 10.21
N ALA A 104 -13.26 -3.56 9.06
CA ALA A 104 -13.21 -5.00 8.89
C ALA A 104 -11.75 -5.50 8.90
N ARG A 105 -11.21 -5.78 10.09
CA ARG A 105 -9.78 -6.13 10.30
C ARG A 105 -9.26 -7.26 9.41
N LYS A 106 -10.12 -8.21 9.02
CA LYS A 106 -9.77 -9.35 8.14
C LYS A 106 -9.51 -8.95 6.69
N LEU A 107 -9.97 -7.77 6.28
CA LEU A 107 -9.78 -7.23 4.93
C LEU A 107 -8.57 -6.28 4.84
N ILE A 108 -7.99 -5.88 5.99
CA ILE A 108 -6.88 -4.93 6.04
C ILE A 108 -5.60 -5.55 5.47
N CYS A 109 -5.09 -4.94 4.41
CA CYS A 109 -3.86 -5.35 3.74
C CYS A 109 -2.63 -5.24 4.67
N ARG A 110 -2.01 -6.36 5.03
CA ARG A 110 -0.80 -6.41 5.89
C ARG A 110 0.52 -6.39 5.12
N THR A 111 0.52 -5.85 3.91
CA THR A 111 1.76 -5.61 3.16
C THR A 111 2.53 -6.84 2.71
N PHE A 112 1.84 -7.95 2.45
CA PHE A 112 2.44 -9.22 2.03
C PHE A 112 3.20 -9.19 0.67
N SER A 113 2.97 -8.13 -0.12
CA SER A 113 3.50 -7.93 -1.49
C SER A 113 3.14 -9.00 -2.53
N GLU A 114 2.21 -9.91 -2.24
CA GLU A 114 1.76 -10.94 -3.18
C GLU A 114 1.07 -10.36 -4.43
N CYS A 115 0.38 -9.23 -4.28
CA CYS A 115 -0.18 -8.47 -5.41
C CYS A 115 0.89 -7.97 -6.41
N THR A 116 2.17 -8.07 -6.05
CA THR A 116 3.33 -7.77 -6.90
C THR A 116 4.10 -9.02 -7.27
N THR A 117 4.30 -9.95 -6.34
CA THR A 117 4.89 -11.26 -6.64
C THR A 117 4.17 -11.92 -7.82
N ALA A 118 2.83 -11.93 -7.82
CA ALA A 118 2.04 -12.54 -8.88
C ALA A 118 2.38 -12.01 -10.28
N PRO A 119 2.17 -10.72 -10.61
CA PRO A 119 2.43 -10.20 -11.95
C PRO A 119 3.90 -10.24 -12.36
N ARG A 120 4.86 -10.19 -11.42
CA ARG A 120 6.28 -10.34 -11.73
C ARG A 120 6.65 -11.75 -12.20
N ASN A 121 5.81 -12.74 -11.90
CA ASN A 121 5.95 -14.13 -12.31
C ASN A 121 4.89 -14.54 -13.35
N GLY A 122 4.34 -13.58 -14.09
CA GLY A 122 3.37 -13.85 -15.18
C GLY A 122 1.96 -14.24 -14.72
N MET A 123 1.65 -14.13 -13.43
CA MET A 123 0.32 -14.43 -12.87
C MET A 123 -0.56 -13.18 -12.76
N VAL A 124 -1.87 -13.36 -12.63
CA VAL A 124 -2.81 -12.24 -12.45
C VAL A 124 -2.57 -11.54 -11.10
N SER A 125 -2.52 -10.21 -11.10
CA SER A 125 -2.41 -9.41 -9.88
C SER A 125 -3.70 -9.47 -9.05
N GLY A 126 -3.57 -9.56 -7.73
CA GLY A 126 -4.69 -9.60 -6.77
C GLY A 126 -4.26 -9.82 -5.33
N CYS A 127 -5.21 -10.02 -4.42
CA CYS A 127 -4.93 -10.28 -3.01
C CYS A 127 -5.14 -11.76 -2.61
N TYR A 128 -4.18 -12.60 -2.95
CA TYR A 128 -4.17 -14.04 -2.63
C TYR A 128 -4.34 -14.41 -1.14
N PRO A 129 -3.94 -13.59 -0.14
CA PRO A 129 -4.15 -13.95 1.27
C PRO A 129 -5.55 -13.66 1.81
N LEU A 130 -6.18 -12.56 1.36
CA LEU A 130 -7.36 -11.98 2.01
C LEU A 130 -8.61 -11.98 1.13
N ASP A 131 -8.47 -11.88 -0.19
CA ASP A 131 -9.61 -11.91 -1.10
C ASP A 131 -10.04 -13.36 -1.36
N PRO A 132 -11.30 -13.76 -1.11
CA PRO A 132 -11.75 -15.14 -1.28
C PRO A 132 -11.57 -15.70 -2.69
N PHE A 133 -11.78 -14.88 -3.72
CA PHE A 133 -11.64 -15.30 -5.11
C PHE A 133 -10.18 -15.62 -5.43
N TYR A 134 -9.24 -14.75 -5.04
CA TYR A 134 -7.81 -15.02 -5.24
C TYR A 134 -7.31 -16.15 -4.34
N LYS A 135 -7.86 -16.28 -3.13
CA LYS A 135 -7.46 -17.29 -2.16
C LYS A 135 -7.79 -18.72 -2.60
N SER A 136 -8.84 -18.90 -3.40
CA SER A 136 -9.25 -20.19 -3.95
C SER A 136 -8.56 -20.57 -5.26
N ARG A 137 -7.75 -19.67 -5.84
CA ARG A 137 -7.11 -19.96 -7.13
C ARG A 137 -5.88 -20.86 -6.98
N PRO A 138 -5.60 -21.76 -7.94
CA PRO A 138 -4.42 -22.62 -7.90
C PRO A 138 -3.10 -21.83 -7.87
N GLU A 139 -3.06 -20.64 -8.49
CA GLU A 139 -1.89 -19.76 -8.50
C GLU A 139 -1.43 -19.35 -7.09
N ARG A 140 -2.30 -19.45 -6.07
CA ARG A 140 -1.91 -19.19 -4.68
C ARG A 140 -0.82 -20.14 -4.21
N GLU A 141 -0.89 -21.43 -4.56
CA GLU A 141 0.12 -22.42 -4.15
C GLU A 141 1.47 -22.10 -4.78
N THR A 142 1.48 -21.78 -6.07
CA THR A 142 2.67 -21.30 -6.77
C THR A 142 3.26 -20.06 -6.11
N LEU A 143 2.41 -19.10 -5.71
CA LEU A 143 2.85 -17.87 -5.07
C LEU A 143 3.49 -18.12 -3.69
N LEU A 144 2.90 -19.00 -2.88
CA LEU A 144 3.46 -19.40 -1.58
C LEU A 144 4.83 -20.07 -1.75
N ALA A 145 4.99 -20.97 -2.73
CA ALA A 145 6.27 -21.59 -3.03
C ALA A 145 7.32 -20.57 -3.49
N LEU A 146 6.94 -19.63 -4.35
CA LEU A 146 7.83 -18.55 -4.80
C LEU A 146 8.32 -17.68 -3.64
N LYS A 147 7.46 -17.38 -2.65
CA LYS A 147 7.85 -16.57 -1.49
C LYS A 147 8.72 -17.33 -0.49
N ALA A 148 8.48 -18.63 -0.30
CA ALA A 148 9.27 -19.44 0.62
C ALA A 148 10.72 -19.60 0.15
N ASN A 149 10.95 -19.61 -1.17
CA ASN A 149 12.28 -19.71 -1.76
C ASN A 149 13.06 -18.37 -1.78
N SER A 150 12.47 -17.29 -1.27
CA SER A 150 13.03 -15.93 -1.25
C SER A 150 13.54 -15.49 0.13
N GLU A 151 13.34 -16.32 1.16
CA GLU A 151 13.82 -16.13 2.54
C GLU A 151 15.12 -16.92 2.76
#